data_AF-G9XUH8-F1
#
_entry.id   AF-G9XUH8-F1
#
_cell.length_a   1.000
_cell.length_b   1.000
_cell.length_c   1.000
_cell.angle_alpha   90.00
_cell.angle_beta   90.00
_cell.angle_gamma   90.00
#
_symmetry.space_group_name_H-M   'P 1'
#
loop_
_entity.id
_entity.type
_entity.pdbx_description
1 polymer ?
#
loop_
_entity_poly.entity_id
_entity_poly.type
_entity_poly.pdbx_seq_one_letter_code
_entity_poly.pdbx_strand_id
1 'polypeptide(L)'
;MMKITVNGQDVLLEKELTVQELLVAQRAEMPEYVTVGINEELIEREDFADRKVRAGDSVEFLYFMGGGSFGKVKAAKAATGKEGAA
;
A
#
# COMPACT_ATOMS: atom_id res chain seq x y z
N MET A 1 15.26 -9.06 14.58
CA MET A 1 14.02 -9.31 13.82
C MET A 1 12.88 -8.54 14.46
N MET A 2 12.33 -7.58 13.73
CA MET A 2 11.14 -6.83 14.13
C MET A 2 10.03 -7.08 13.11
N LYS A 3 8.81 -7.15 13.60
CA LYS A 3 7.61 -7.32 12.77
C LYS A 3 6.93 -5.97 12.59
N ILE A 4 6.58 -5.65 11.35
CA ILE A 4 5.77 -4.49 10.99
C ILE A 4 4.68 -4.93 10.01
N THR A 5 3.74 -4.04 9.73
CA THR A 5 2.75 -4.23 8.67
C THR A 5 3.02 -3.21 7.57
N VAL A 6 3.10 -3.65 6.32
CA VAL A 6 3.24 -2.77 5.15
C VAL A 6 2.08 -3.05 4.20
N ASN A 7 1.25 -2.04 3.89
CA ASN A 7 0.06 -2.18 3.05
C ASN A 7 -0.85 -3.36 3.45
N GLY A 8 -1.00 -3.59 4.77
CA GLY A 8 -1.79 -4.69 5.32
C GLY A 8 -1.10 -6.06 5.33
N GLN A 9 0.16 -6.17 4.89
CA GLN A 9 0.93 -7.42 4.91
C GLN A 9 2.01 -7.42 5.99
N ASP A 10 2.15 -8.53 6.70
CA ASP A 10 3.19 -8.70 7.71
C ASP A 10 4.58 -8.81 7.06
N VAL A 11 5.52 -8.00 7.54
CA VAL A 11 6.92 -7.97 7.10
C VAL A 11 7.84 -8.16 8.30
N LEU A 12 8.85 -9.03 8.14
CA LEU A 12 9.94 -9.19 9.10
C LEU A 12 11.17 -8.44 8.60
N LEU A 13 11.65 -7.49 9.41
CA LEU A 13 12.88 -6.75 9.15
C LEU A 13 13.97 -7.20 10.12
N GLU A 14 15.22 -7.28 9.66
CA GLU A 14 16.33 -7.69 10.52
C GLU A 14 16.70 -6.61 11.55
N LYS A 15 16.56 -5.34 11.14
CA LYS A 15 16.85 -4.13 11.91
C LYS A 15 15.79 -3.05 11.64
N GLU A 16 15.81 -1.98 12.43
CA GLU A 16 15.08 -0.75 12.10
C GLU A 16 15.61 -0.17 10.79
N LEU A 17 14.68 0.33 9.97
CA LEU A 17 14.94 1.02 8.72
C LEU A 17 14.32 2.40 8.76
N THR A 18 14.93 3.35 8.08
CA THR A 18 14.30 4.63 7.72
C THR A 18 13.17 4.38 6.71
N VAL A 19 12.26 5.33 6.56
CA VAL A 19 11.21 5.25 5.51
C VAL A 19 11.86 5.09 4.14
N GLN A 20 12.94 5.83 3.86
CA GLN A 20 13.66 5.73 2.59
C GLN A 20 14.23 4.32 2.36
N GLU A 21 14.91 3.75 3.35
CA GLU A 21 15.43 2.38 3.25
C GLU A 21 14.31 1.35 3.09
N LEU A 22 13.17 1.55 3.77
CA LEU A 22 12.02 0.66 3.66
C LEU A 22 11.43 0.68 2.25
N LEU A 23 11.28 1.84 1.62
CA LEU A 23 10.80 1.96 0.24
C LEU A 23 11.67 1.16 -0.74
N VAL A 24 12.99 1.22 -0.58
CA VAL A 24 13.93 0.44 -1.39
C VAL A 24 13.81 -1.06 -1.09
N ALA A 25 13.76 -1.44 0.19
CA ALA A 25 13.65 -2.83 0.61
C ALA A 25 12.36 -3.50 0.09
N GLN A 26 11.26 -2.75 0.08
CA GLN A 26 9.96 -3.20 -0.42
C GLN A 26 9.77 -3.02 -1.93
N ARG A 27 10.80 -2.52 -2.64
CA ARG A 27 10.76 -2.26 -4.09
C ARG A 27 9.53 -1.44 -4.49
N ALA A 28 9.28 -0.35 -3.75
CA ALA A 28 8.23 0.60 -4.07
C ALA A 28 8.32 1.01 -5.55
N GLU A 29 7.19 1.02 -6.27
CA GLU A 29 7.17 1.21 -7.73
C GLU A 29 7.60 2.61 -8.17
N MET A 30 7.26 3.63 -7.36
CA MET A 30 7.58 5.04 -7.63
C MET A 30 7.92 5.75 -6.30
N PRO A 31 9.08 5.46 -5.69
CA PRO A 31 9.43 5.99 -4.37
C PRO A 31 9.54 7.53 -4.33
N GLU A 32 9.61 8.17 -5.49
CA GLU A 32 9.66 9.62 -5.65
C GLU A 32 8.27 10.28 -5.68
N TYR A 33 7.22 9.50 -5.88
CA TYR A 33 5.83 9.98 -5.96
C TYR A 33 4.93 9.30 -4.92
N VAL A 34 5.50 8.48 -4.06
CA VAL A 34 4.79 7.81 -2.97
C VAL A 34 4.53 8.78 -1.83
N THR A 35 3.32 8.73 -1.28
CA THR A 35 3.01 9.28 0.04
C THR A 35 3.10 8.14 1.05
N VAL A 36 3.80 8.34 2.17
CA VAL A 36 3.97 7.32 3.20
C VAL A 36 3.21 7.72 4.46
N GLY A 37 2.38 6.82 4.97
CA GLY A 37 1.78 6.91 6.29
C GLY A 37 2.41 5.90 7.25
N ILE A 38 2.59 6.28 8.51
CA ILE A 38 2.95 5.38 9.62
C ILE A 38 1.90 5.56 10.72
N ASN A 39 1.18 4.50 11.08
CA ASN A 39 0.15 4.51 12.12
C ASN A 39 -0.86 5.67 11.93
N GLU A 40 -1.36 5.83 10.70
CA GLU A 40 -2.32 6.89 10.31
C GLU A 40 -1.73 8.32 10.27
N GLU A 41 -0.45 8.50 10.59
CA GLU A 41 0.28 9.77 10.47
C GLU A 41 1.01 9.84 9.12
N LEU A 42 0.76 10.89 8.33
CA LEU A 42 1.50 11.12 7.08
C LEU A 42 2.90 11.65 7.39
N ILE A 43 3.91 11.02 6.78
CA ILE A 43 5.30 11.42 6.94
C ILE A 43 5.68 12.36 5.80
N GLU A 44 6.26 13.51 6.13
CA GLU A 44 6.77 14.44 5.12
C GLU A 44 7.99 13.83 4.42
N ARG A 45 8.14 14.14 3.14
CA ARG A 45 9.20 13.52 2.32
C ARG A 45 10.60 13.90 2.79
N GLU A 46 10.75 15.08 3.37
CA GLU A 46 11.99 15.58 3.96
C GLU A 46 12.46 14.69 5.12
N ASP A 47 11.52 14.09 5.85
CA ASP A 47 11.79 13.20 6.98
C ASP A 47 12.10 11.77 6.56
N PHE A 48 12.00 11.39 5.28
CA PHE A 48 12.12 9.98 4.88
C PHE A 48 13.48 9.37 5.22
N ALA A 49 14.54 10.18 5.21
CA ALA A 49 15.89 9.76 5.54
C ALA A 49 16.13 9.59 7.04
N ASP A 50 15.30 10.19 7.89
CA ASP A 50 15.50 10.24 9.35
C ASP A 50 14.42 9.48 10.13
N ARG A 51 13.18 9.45 9.63
CA ARG A 51 12.05 8.77 10.25
C ARG A 51 12.25 7.26 10.18
N LYS A 52 12.56 6.66 11.32
CA LYS A 52 12.66 5.21 11.48
C LYS A 52 11.31 4.54 11.65
N VAL A 53 11.14 3.39 11.02
CA VAL A 53 10.04 2.45 11.26
C VAL A 53 10.45 1.50 12.38
N ARG A 54 9.54 1.27 13.33
CA ARG A 54 9.76 0.47 14.55
C ARG A 54 8.89 -0.77 14.56
N ALA A 55 9.23 -1.71 15.44
CA ALA A 55 8.43 -2.91 15.63
C ALA A 55 6.98 -2.55 15.99
N GLY A 56 6.02 -3.18 15.32
CA GLY A 56 4.59 -2.96 15.50
C GLY A 56 4.00 -1.83 14.66
N ASP A 57 4.81 -1.04 13.95
CA ASP A 57 4.29 0.02 13.09
C ASP A 57 3.50 -0.55 11.90
N SER A 58 2.42 0.14 11.54
CA SER A 58 1.68 -0.06 10.29
C SER A 58 2.07 1.04 9.30
N VAL A 59 2.64 0.64 8.16
CA VAL A 59 3.12 1.54 7.12
C VAL A 59 2.26 1.39 5.87
N GLU A 60 1.81 2.51 5.31
CA GLU A 60 1.03 2.55 4.08
C GLU A 60 1.77 3.34 2.99
N PHE A 61 1.87 2.77 1.80
CA PHE A 61 2.37 3.42 0.60
C PHE A 61 1.18 3.79 -0.28
N LEU A 62 0.94 5.09 -0.41
CA LEU A 62 -0.17 5.65 -1.17
C LEU A 62 0.37 6.26 -2.46
N TYR A 63 -0.18 5.83 -3.60
CA TYR A 63 0.13 6.39 -4.91
C TYR A 63 -1.11 7.11 -5.45
N PHE A 64 -1.07 8.44 -5.47
CA PHE A 64 -2.13 9.24 -6.07
C PHE A 64 -1.97 9.24 -7.60
N MET A 65 -2.50 8.21 -8.24
CA MET A 65 -2.73 8.23 -9.69
C MET A 65 -3.95 9.11 -9.96
N GLY A 66 -3.74 10.39 -10.24
CA GLY A 66 -4.82 11.37 -10.40
C GLY A 66 -5.85 11.00 -11.49
N GLY A 67 -7.14 11.15 -11.16
CA GLY A 67 -8.22 11.28 -12.15
C GLY A 67 -9.39 10.30 -11.99
N GLY A 68 -10.36 10.64 -11.14
CA GLY A 68 -11.67 10.00 -11.14
C GLY A 68 -12.38 10.20 -12.48
N SER A 69 -12.82 9.10 -13.08
CA SER A 69 -13.92 9.11 -14.04
C SER A 69 -15.00 8.18 -13.50
N PHE A 70 -16.20 8.72 -13.25
CA PHE A 70 -17.43 7.96 -13.06
C PHE A 70 -17.77 7.22 -14.37
N GLY A 71 -16.98 6.23 -14.74
CA GLY A 71 -17.35 5.22 -15.73
C GLY A 71 -18.30 4.27 -15.03
N LYS A 72 -19.59 4.39 -15.29
CA LYS A 72 -20.65 3.49 -14.80
C LYS A 72 -20.14 2.05 -14.76
N VAL A 73 -19.82 1.53 -13.57
CA VAL A 73 -19.63 0.09 -13.40
C VAL A 73 -21.04 -0.48 -13.51
N LYS A 74 -21.45 -0.83 -14.73
CA LYS A 74 -22.57 -1.75 -14.90
C LYS A 74 -22.16 -3.02 -14.15
N ALA A 75 -22.84 -3.27 -13.04
CA ALA A 75 -22.79 -4.55 -12.37
C ALA A 75 -23.02 -5.65 -13.40
N ALA A 76 -21.98 -6.41 -13.71
CA ALA A 76 -22.11 -7.64 -14.48
C ALA A 76 -22.83 -8.64 -13.57
N LYS A 77 -24.15 -8.73 -13.72
CA LYS A 77 -24.94 -9.83 -13.16
C LYS A 77 -24.56 -11.09 -13.93
N ALA A 78 -23.66 -11.88 -13.38
CA ALA A 78 -23.58 -13.29 -13.70
C ALA A 78 -24.74 -14.01 -13.01
N ALA A 79 -25.71 -14.46 -13.79
CA ALA A 79 -26.66 -15.49 -13.39
C ALA A 79 -26.96 -16.35 -14.62
N THR A 80 -26.17 -17.41 -14.71
CA THR A 80 -26.49 -18.70 -15.34
C THR A 80 -27.94 -19.12 -15.18
N GLY A 81 -28.48 -19.75 -16.23
CA GLY A 81 -29.58 -20.71 -16.12
C GLY A 81 -30.78 -20.41 -16.99
N LYS A 82 -30.92 -21.19 -18.08
CA LYS A 82 -32.12 -21.92 -18.49
C LYS A 82 -31.68 -22.90 -19.59
N GLU A 83 -31.76 -24.22 -19.35
CA GLU A 83 -32.89 -25.07 -19.75
C GLU A 83 -33.20 -24.87 -21.24
N GLY A 84 -33.10 -25.87 -22.11
CA GLY A 84 -33.66 -27.20 -21.96
C GLY A 84 -34.47 -27.48 -23.25
N ALA A 85 -34.33 -28.70 -23.76
CA ALA A 85 -35.22 -29.47 -24.64
C ALA A 85 -36.22 -28.73 -25.56
N ALA A 86 -36.09 -28.98 -26.86
CA ALA A 86 -37.03 -29.79 -27.65
C ALA A 86 -36.50 -29.96 -29.09
#